data_AF-A0A1F9XMK8-F1
#
_entry.id   AF-A0A1F9XMK8-F1
#
_cell.length_a   1.000
_cell.length_b   1.000
_cell.length_c   1.000
_cell.angle_alpha   90.00
_cell.angle_beta   90.00
_cell.angle_gamma   90.00
#
_symmetry.space_group_name_H-M   'P 1'
#
loop_
_entity.id
_entity.type
_entity.pdbx_description
1 polymer ?
#
loop_
_entity_poly.entity_id
_entity_poly.type
_entity_poly.pdbx_seq_one_letter_code
_entity_poly.pdbx_strand_id
1 'polypeptide(L)'
;MDLSAVSTGDSDLFVGYSAGRSNTAGEGNLFLGYSAGYSNTIGGYNSFVGGGAGWSNIDGDYNTFVGVLAGFNVTSGNSNIVIGYGKDTSAPGVSNELNIGDVIYGDLSAGTIGISTRVPQAALDIVSTGTAANQYAQIWRNSAGTIVSSMTATGVLYPANIVGGDNLGSHTATQQLIMGNYSIISSSNITAARYQIGGSTALAVLSGAGSFAVGMDLSTGSTGDNDLFVGYSAGRNNTSGGSNSFLGAYAGYFNTEGGNNTFLGYAAGYYNTTGNSNSFLGYAAGYNNTTGLDNSFLGYQTGYNNTTGNFNTFLGYAAGQYNTTGSDNSFLGYQSGYSNTTGLNNSFLGHQAGYSNVTGNNNSYLGYYAGNYNQTGSANTIFGNEAGKGLSGQSFSSSTLIGYHAGFALTTGGDNILLGFNAGYNITSGTGNIIIGYNRAAPAADTNNFLNMGGLIYGDLAAGKVGIGTTAPQATLDVNGTARLAKNAAQPYACDAAHDSAIALTSGYRLCACKGGTTSWVFTSDGATGCSW
;
A
#
# COMPACT_ATOMS: atom_id res chain seq x y z
N MET A 1 43.32 -97.29 22.12
CA MET A 1 43.11 -97.28 20.66
C MET A 1 42.58 -98.66 20.31
N ASP A 2 41.29 -98.75 20.03
CA ASP A 2 40.66 -99.97 19.52
C ASP A 2 40.50 -99.73 18.00
N LEU A 3 41.25 -100.48 17.19
CA LEU A 3 41.42 -100.30 15.73
C LEU A 3 40.38 -101.14 14.96
N SER A 4 39.11 -101.07 15.36
CA SER A 4 38.05 -101.96 14.87
C SER A 4 37.27 -101.47 13.65
N ALA A 5 37.58 -100.28 13.12
CA ALA A 5 36.98 -99.76 11.90
C ALA A 5 37.94 -99.97 10.71
N VAL A 6 37.56 -100.81 9.76
CA VAL A 6 38.27 -101.03 8.49
C VAL A 6 37.53 -100.22 7.42
N SER A 7 37.79 -98.91 7.39
CA SER A 7 37.34 -98.05 6.29
C SER A 7 38.17 -98.34 5.05
N THR A 8 37.55 -98.35 3.87
CA THR A 8 38.28 -98.39 2.59
C THR A 8 38.65 -97.00 2.07
N GLY A 9 38.38 -95.94 2.84
CA GLY A 9 38.71 -94.56 2.48
C GLY A 9 40.09 -94.12 2.94
N ASP A 10 40.72 -93.24 2.17
CA ASP A 10 42.02 -92.69 2.51
C ASP A 10 41.93 -91.60 3.61
N SER A 11 42.95 -91.51 4.45
CA SER A 11 43.16 -90.41 5.43
C SER A 11 42.16 -90.30 6.61
N ASP A 12 41.55 -91.39 7.05
CA ASP A 12 40.71 -91.42 8.26
C ASP A 12 41.51 -91.51 9.58
N LEU A 13 41.04 -90.85 10.65
CA LEU A 13 41.58 -90.94 12.02
C LEU A 13 40.46 -91.16 13.04
N PHE A 14 40.46 -92.36 13.67
CA PHE A 14 39.49 -92.72 14.69
C PHE A 14 40.17 -92.96 16.05
N VAL A 15 39.78 -92.20 17.07
CA VAL A 15 40.33 -92.28 18.43
C VAL A 15 39.20 -92.32 19.45
N GLY A 16 38.92 -93.52 19.97
CA GLY A 16 37.91 -93.75 20.99
C GLY A 16 37.33 -95.15 20.89
N TYR A 17 36.62 -95.62 21.91
CA TYR A 17 35.93 -96.91 21.84
C TYR A 17 34.74 -96.80 20.87
N SER A 18 34.65 -97.72 19.89
CA SER A 18 33.61 -97.74 18.85
C SER A 18 33.52 -96.48 17.97
N ALA A 19 34.56 -95.66 17.90
CA ALA A 19 34.62 -94.55 16.97
C ALA A 19 34.71 -95.08 15.53
N GLY A 20 33.85 -94.59 14.63
CA GLY A 20 33.79 -95.02 13.22
C GLY A 20 33.41 -96.49 13.00
N ARG A 21 32.78 -97.16 13.99
CA ARG A 21 32.57 -98.62 13.97
C ARG A 21 31.90 -99.14 12.69
N SER A 22 30.95 -98.41 12.13
CA SER A 22 30.20 -98.84 10.94
C SER A 22 30.77 -98.27 9.63
N ASN A 23 31.90 -97.57 9.66
CA ASN A 23 32.45 -96.93 8.47
C ASN A 23 33.01 -97.99 7.52
N THR A 24 32.38 -98.07 6.35
CA THR A 24 32.69 -99.03 5.28
C THR A 24 33.24 -98.35 4.02
N ALA A 25 33.03 -97.04 3.85
CA ALA A 25 33.54 -96.18 2.78
C ALA A 25 33.48 -94.70 3.20
N GLY A 26 34.20 -93.82 2.48
CA GLY A 26 34.29 -92.38 2.76
C GLY A 26 35.68 -92.01 3.29
N GLU A 27 36.27 -90.95 2.73
CA GLU A 27 37.67 -90.55 2.98
C GLU A 27 37.76 -89.33 3.90
N GLY A 28 38.85 -89.16 4.64
CA GLY A 28 39.19 -87.93 5.36
C GLY A 28 38.37 -87.65 6.62
N ASN A 29 37.81 -88.68 7.27
CA ASN A 29 37.04 -88.57 8.50
C ASN A 29 37.92 -88.49 9.75
N LEU A 30 37.57 -87.61 10.69
CA LEU A 30 38.20 -87.46 12.01
C LEU A 30 37.19 -87.71 13.13
N PHE A 31 37.22 -88.88 13.76
CA PHE A 31 36.31 -89.22 14.86
C PHE A 31 37.06 -89.39 16.19
N LEU A 32 36.83 -88.48 17.13
CA LEU A 32 37.49 -88.42 18.43
C LEU A 32 36.46 -88.50 19.56
N GLY A 33 36.39 -89.62 20.28
CA GLY A 33 35.49 -89.81 21.41
C GLY A 33 34.81 -91.18 21.45
N TYR A 34 34.14 -91.49 22.56
CA TYR A 34 33.34 -92.71 22.68
C TYR A 34 32.22 -92.73 21.63
N SER A 35 32.24 -93.69 20.71
CA SER A 35 31.23 -93.89 19.66
C SER A 35 30.97 -92.67 18.76
N ALA A 36 31.99 -91.84 18.54
CA ALA A 36 31.91 -90.77 17.54
C ALA A 36 31.79 -91.38 16.13
N GLY A 37 30.81 -90.93 15.34
CA GLY A 37 30.55 -91.46 13.99
C GLY A 37 30.16 -92.95 13.96
N TYR A 38 29.50 -93.45 15.01
CA TYR A 38 29.22 -94.89 15.18
C TYR A 38 28.52 -95.54 13.98
N SER A 39 27.51 -94.86 13.42
CA SER A 39 26.70 -95.36 12.29
C SER A 39 27.14 -94.82 10.93
N ASN A 40 28.23 -94.06 10.84
CA ASN A 40 28.69 -93.51 9.57
C ASN A 40 29.20 -94.64 8.70
N THR A 41 28.53 -94.91 7.58
CA THR A 41 28.83 -96.05 6.70
C THR A 41 29.55 -95.66 5.41
N ILE A 42 29.17 -94.53 4.79
CA ILE A 42 29.67 -94.11 3.47
C ILE A 42 30.05 -92.63 3.38
N GLY A 43 29.84 -91.83 4.43
CA GLY A 43 30.12 -90.38 4.42
C GLY A 43 31.61 -90.05 4.63
N GLY A 44 32.11 -89.06 3.91
CA GLY A 44 33.49 -88.59 3.94
C GLY A 44 33.69 -87.17 4.50
N TYR A 45 34.93 -86.85 4.85
CA TYR A 45 35.40 -85.54 5.30
C TYR A 45 34.68 -84.99 6.53
N ASN A 46 34.18 -85.87 7.39
CA ASN A 46 33.49 -85.49 8.62
C ASN A 46 34.45 -85.31 9.80
N SER A 47 34.21 -84.33 10.67
CA SER A 47 34.99 -84.08 11.88
C SER A 47 34.08 -84.17 13.11
N PHE A 48 34.09 -85.31 13.79
CA PHE A 48 33.25 -85.58 14.97
C PHE A 48 34.11 -85.68 16.23
N VAL A 49 33.93 -84.75 17.16
CA VAL A 49 34.73 -84.63 18.38
C VAL A 49 33.81 -84.56 19.60
N GLY A 50 33.76 -85.64 20.37
CA GLY A 50 32.92 -85.78 21.56
C GLY A 50 32.29 -87.18 21.67
N GLY A 51 31.86 -87.56 22.87
CA GLY A 51 31.16 -88.83 23.08
C GLY A 51 29.81 -88.84 22.34
N GLY A 52 29.63 -89.75 21.40
CA GLY A 52 28.44 -89.88 20.56
C GLY A 52 28.23 -88.74 19.55
N ALA A 53 29.27 -87.94 19.27
CA ALA A 53 29.19 -86.94 18.20
C ALA A 53 28.95 -87.63 16.85
N GLY A 54 27.92 -87.20 16.10
CA GLY A 54 27.55 -87.80 14.83
C GLY A 54 27.17 -89.28 14.90
N TRP A 55 26.68 -89.77 16.06
CA TRP A 55 26.39 -91.19 16.27
C TRP A 55 25.55 -91.78 15.14
N SER A 56 24.46 -91.10 14.76
CA SER A 56 23.49 -91.63 13.80
C SER A 56 23.75 -91.23 12.35
N ASN A 57 24.81 -90.47 12.05
CA ASN A 57 25.12 -90.03 10.69
C ASN A 57 25.52 -91.23 9.85
N ILE A 58 24.86 -91.51 8.72
CA ILE A 58 25.05 -92.71 7.89
C ILE A 58 25.82 -92.39 6.60
N ASP A 59 25.42 -91.33 5.89
CA ASP A 59 25.86 -90.98 4.53
C ASP A 59 26.13 -89.48 4.32
N GLY A 60 26.27 -88.70 5.40
CA GLY A 60 26.53 -87.27 5.30
C GLY A 60 28.01 -86.94 5.11
N ASP A 61 28.33 -85.98 4.24
CA ASP A 61 29.69 -85.52 3.97
C ASP A 61 29.99 -84.14 4.58
N TYR A 62 31.27 -83.86 4.87
CA TYR A 62 31.75 -82.52 5.30
C TYR A 62 31.11 -81.97 6.58
N ASN A 63 30.57 -82.83 7.46
CA ASN A 63 29.94 -82.39 8.69
C ASN A 63 30.98 -82.17 9.80
N THR A 64 30.82 -81.10 10.58
CA THR A 64 31.64 -80.81 11.76
C THR A 64 30.77 -80.83 13.02
N PHE A 65 30.92 -81.87 13.84
CA PHE A 65 30.16 -82.02 15.09
C PHE A 65 31.09 -82.01 16.29
N VAL A 66 30.95 -81.02 17.16
CA VAL A 66 31.84 -80.81 18.30
C VAL A 66 31.06 -80.68 19.60
N GLY A 67 31.20 -81.66 20.49
CA GLY A 67 30.48 -81.76 21.76
C GLY A 67 29.95 -83.17 22.01
N VAL A 68 29.67 -83.49 23.28
CA VAL A 68 29.02 -84.75 23.64
C VAL A 68 27.60 -84.75 23.05
N LEU A 69 27.28 -85.77 22.25
CA LEU A 69 26.02 -85.91 21.51
C LEU A 69 25.75 -84.78 20.50
N ALA A 70 26.77 -84.08 20.01
CA ALA A 70 26.60 -83.11 18.92
C ALA A 70 26.28 -83.84 17.60
N GLY A 71 25.21 -83.45 16.92
CA GLY A 71 24.73 -84.11 15.70
C GLY A 71 24.31 -85.57 15.93
N PHE A 72 23.92 -85.95 17.16
CA PHE A 72 23.57 -87.32 17.50
C PHE A 72 22.40 -87.86 16.67
N ASN A 73 21.41 -87.01 16.35
CA ASN A 73 20.22 -87.37 15.58
C ASN A 73 20.34 -87.03 14.09
N VAL A 74 21.48 -86.51 13.63
CA VAL A 74 21.70 -86.20 12.22
C VAL A 74 22.02 -87.49 11.49
N THR A 75 21.07 -88.00 10.71
CA THR A 75 21.19 -89.28 9.99
C THR A 75 21.82 -89.15 8.61
N SER A 76 21.62 -88.02 7.94
CA SER A 76 22.12 -87.71 6.60
C SER A 76 22.34 -86.20 6.45
N GLY A 77 22.81 -85.77 5.28
CA GLY A 77 23.01 -84.36 4.97
C GLY A 77 24.45 -83.90 5.12
N ASN A 78 24.78 -82.82 4.41
CA ASN A 78 26.15 -82.44 4.11
C ASN A 78 26.48 -81.05 4.67
N SER A 79 27.76 -80.81 4.96
CA SER A 79 28.31 -79.48 5.29
C SER A 79 27.66 -78.81 6.50
N ASN A 80 27.14 -79.59 7.47
CA ASN A 80 26.58 -79.03 8.69
C ASN A 80 27.67 -78.76 9.73
N ILE A 81 27.48 -77.71 10.53
CA ILE A 81 28.34 -77.39 11.67
C ILE A 81 27.47 -77.37 12.92
N VAL A 82 27.66 -78.34 13.82
CA VAL A 82 26.90 -78.44 15.07
C VAL A 82 27.85 -78.48 16.26
N ILE A 83 27.72 -77.50 17.16
CA ILE A 83 28.61 -77.34 18.30
C ILE A 83 27.79 -77.20 19.58
N GLY A 84 28.05 -78.06 20.56
CA GLY A 84 27.42 -78.02 21.89
C GLY A 84 26.95 -79.39 22.40
N TYR A 85 26.54 -79.44 23.67
CA TYR A 85 25.99 -80.65 24.28
C TYR A 85 24.59 -80.96 23.74
N GLY A 86 24.40 -82.13 23.14
CA GLY A 86 23.10 -82.60 22.65
C GLY A 86 22.44 -81.66 21.64
N LYS A 87 23.24 -80.96 20.84
CA LYS A 87 22.74 -80.07 19.78
C LYS A 87 22.69 -80.82 18.47
N ASP A 88 21.64 -80.57 17.69
CA ASP A 88 21.42 -81.15 16.37
C ASP A 88 21.07 -80.04 15.37
N THR A 89 21.11 -80.38 14.09
CA THR A 89 20.47 -79.58 13.04
C THR A 89 18.94 -79.54 13.23
N SER A 90 18.26 -78.70 12.48
CA SER A 90 16.81 -78.53 12.54
C SER A 90 16.02 -79.80 12.20
N ALA A 91 16.60 -80.70 11.39
CA ALA A 91 16.06 -82.04 11.13
C ALA A 91 17.18 -83.03 10.73
N PRO A 92 16.96 -84.35 10.85
CA PRO A 92 17.99 -85.38 10.67
C PRO A 92 18.72 -85.43 9.32
N GLY A 93 18.18 -84.82 8.25
CA GLY A 93 18.71 -84.93 6.88
C GLY A 93 18.98 -83.60 6.18
N VAL A 94 19.13 -82.51 6.95
CA VAL A 94 19.38 -81.18 6.38
C VAL A 94 20.87 -80.99 6.08
N SER A 95 21.16 -80.08 5.15
CA SER A 95 22.52 -79.72 4.74
C SER A 95 22.76 -78.23 4.95
N ASN A 96 24.02 -77.84 5.11
CA ASN A 96 24.48 -76.45 5.23
C ASN A 96 23.94 -75.71 6.47
N GLU A 97 23.54 -76.41 7.53
CA GLU A 97 23.05 -75.76 8.75
C GLU A 97 24.19 -75.51 9.74
N LEU A 98 24.25 -74.30 10.28
CA LEU A 98 25.03 -73.94 11.45
C LEU A 98 24.13 -73.98 12.69
N ASN A 99 24.55 -74.70 13.73
CA ASN A 99 23.99 -74.59 15.07
C ASN A 99 25.10 -74.60 16.13
N ILE A 100 25.30 -73.46 16.79
CA ILE A 100 26.20 -73.33 17.93
C ILE A 100 25.36 -73.03 19.17
N GLY A 101 25.25 -74.04 20.04
CA GLY A 101 24.70 -73.91 21.38
C GLY A 101 23.22 -73.52 21.47
N ASP A 102 22.45 -73.65 20.39
CA ASP A 102 21.10 -73.08 20.25
C ASP A 102 21.01 -71.54 20.38
N VAL A 103 22.13 -70.86 20.14
CA VAL A 103 22.21 -69.40 20.21
C VAL A 103 22.57 -68.81 18.86
N ILE A 104 23.52 -69.41 18.16
CA ILE A 104 23.91 -68.97 16.83
C ILE A 104 23.48 -70.04 15.85
N TYR A 105 22.72 -69.62 14.86
CA TYR A 105 22.28 -70.46 13.76
C TYR A 105 22.71 -69.85 12.44
N GLY A 106 22.55 -70.60 11.35
CA GLY A 106 22.83 -70.06 10.03
C GLY A 106 22.55 -71.05 8.92
N ASP A 107 22.33 -70.51 7.73
CA ASP A 107 22.40 -71.25 6.48
C ASP A 107 23.74 -70.90 5.81
N LEU A 108 24.66 -71.87 5.86
CA LEU A 108 26.02 -71.77 5.34
C LEU A 108 26.04 -71.64 3.82
N SER A 109 25.00 -72.11 3.11
CA SER A 109 24.90 -71.98 1.66
C SER A 109 24.41 -70.60 1.24
N ALA A 110 23.52 -70.00 2.03
CA ALA A 110 23.03 -68.64 1.83
C ALA A 110 23.97 -67.56 2.41
N GLY A 111 24.99 -67.95 3.18
CA GLY A 111 25.93 -67.02 3.83
C GLY A 111 25.26 -66.19 4.92
N THR A 112 24.28 -66.77 5.63
CA THR A 112 23.51 -66.07 6.65
C THR A 112 23.84 -66.57 8.06
N ILE A 113 23.87 -65.64 9.02
CA ILE A 113 24.05 -65.95 10.45
C ILE A 113 22.90 -65.32 11.23
N GLY A 114 22.22 -66.15 12.02
CA GLY A 114 21.16 -65.77 12.96
C GLY A 114 21.64 -65.85 14.40
N ILE A 115 21.44 -64.81 15.19
CA ILE A 115 21.57 -64.88 16.65
C ILE A 115 20.16 -64.97 17.24
N SER A 116 19.90 -66.07 17.94
CA SER A 116 18.62 -66.46 18.53
C SER A 116 17.46 -66.67 17.53
N THR A 117 17.78 -66.89 16.25
CA THR A 117 16.83 -67.31 15.21
C THR A 117 17.45 -68.35 14.29
N ARG A 118 16.74 -69.45 14.03
CA ARG A 118 17.16 -70.52 13.10
C ARG A 118 16.92 -70.20 11.63
N VAL A 119 16.15 -69.16 11.33
CA VAL A 119 15.80 -68.77 9.96
C VAL A 119 16.16 -67.30 9.77
N PRO A 120 17.46 -66.98 9.55
CA PRO A 120 17.89 -65.60 9.33
C PRO A 120 17.24 -65.04 8.06
N GLN A 121 16.62 -63.86 8.13
CA GLN A 121 16.05 -63.19 6.96
C GLN A 121 17.02 -62.23 6.27
N ALA A 122 18.24 -62.09 6.79
CA ALA A 122 19.31 -61.27 6.26
C ALA A 122 20.68 -61.93 6.52
N ALA A 123 21.75 -61.40 5.90
CA ALA A 123 23.11 -61.91 6.08
C ALA A 123 23.56 -61.97 7.55
N LEU A 124 23.12 -61.00 8.37
CA LEU A 124 23.19 -61.05 9.83
C LEU A 124 21.82 -60.69 10.39
N ASP A 125 21.17 -61.63 11.06
CA ASP A 125 19.86 -61.45 11.67
C ASP A 125 19.95 -61.66 13.19
N ILE A 126 19.59 -60.64 13.97
CA ILE A 126 19.66 -60.69 15.44
C ILE A 126 18.24 -60.52 15.96
N VAL A 127 17.66 -61.60 16.45
CA VAL A 127 16.28 -61.57 16.98
C VAL A 127 16.34 -61.40 18.49
N SER A 128 15.71 -60.34 18.99
CA SER A 128 15.47 -60.20 20.43
C SER A 128 14.46 -61.25 20.86
N THR A 129 14.83 -62.15 21.77
CA THR A 129 13.98 -63.22 22.29
C THR A 129 13.00 -62.75 23.38
N GLY A 130 12.99 -61.44 23.67
CA GLY A 130 12.24 -60.83 24.73
C GLY A 130 10.97 -60.13 24.30
N THR A 131 9.86 -60.37 24.99
CA THR A 131 8.62 -59.57 24.86
C THR A 131 8.65 -58.29 25.71
N ALA A 132 9.65 -58.15 26.59
CA ALA A 132 9.80 -56.98 27.46
C ALA A 132 10.61 -55.86 26.77
N ALA A 133 10.16 -54.61 26.93
CA ALA A 133 10.76 -53.43 26.29
C ALA A 133 12.23 -53.14 26.67
N ASN A 134 12.75 -53.82 27.69
CA ASN A 134 14.12 -53.70 28.18
C ASN A 134 15.08 -54.78 27.62
N GLN A 135 14.61 -55.69 26.76
CA GLN A 135 15.45 -56.67 26.06
C GLN A 135 15.70 -56.20 24.62
N TYR A 136 16.92 -55.72 24.36
CA TYR A 136 17.32 -55.09 23.10
C TYR A 136 18.07 -56.07 22.18
N ALA A 137 17.76 -56.06 20.88
CA ALA A 137 18.65 -56.58 19.85
C ALA A 137 19.75 -55.53 19.65
N GLN A 138 20.92 -55.80 20.21
CA GLN A 138 21.96 -54.80 20.34
C GLN A 138 23.00 -54.94 19.22
N ILE A 139 23.21 -53.88 18.42
CA ILE A 139 24.05 -53.95 17.22
C ILE A 139 25.47 -53.38 17.46
N TRP A 140 25.66 -52.30 18.24
CA TRP A 140 27.00 -51.73 18.49
C TRP A 140 27.18 -51.07 19.88
N ARG A 141 28.30 -51.35 20.59
CA ARG A 141 28.82 -50.58 21.76
C ARG A 141 30.12 -49.85 21.42
N ASN A 142 30.37 -48.66 21.99
CA ASN A 142 31.71 -48.04 21.89
C ASN A 142 32.75 -48.77 22.76
N SER A 143 34.02 -48.38 22.64
CA SER A 143 35.15 -49.00 23.38
C SER A 143 35.07 -48.89 24.92
N ALA A 144 34.16 -48.07 25.44
CA ALA A 144 33.88 -47.94 26.88
C ALA A 144 32.65 -48.77 27.34
N GLY A 145 32.03 -49.53 26.42
CA GLY A 145 30.88 -50.39 26.72
C GLY A 145 29.52 -49.68 26.65
N THR A 146 29.45 -48.42 26.19
CA THR A 146 28.19 -47.66 26.07
C THR A 146 27.48 -47.97 24.75
N ILE A 147 26.14 -48.10 24.80
CA ILE A 147 25.31 -48.30 23.60
C ILE A 147 25.37 -47.05 22.72
N VAL A 148 25.69 -47.22 21.43
CA VAL A 148 25.73 -46.13 20.44
C VAL A 148 24.66 -46.25 19.35
N SER A 149 24.17 -47.47 19.11
CA SER A 149 22.98 -47.74 18.31
C SER A 149 22.33 -49.04 18.78
N SER A 150 21.02 -49.01 19.00
CA SER A 150 20.21 -50.18 19.35
C SER A 150 18.88 -50.17 18.60
N MET A 151 18.25 -51.33 18.45
CA MET A 151 16.90 -51.43 17.93
C MET A 151 16.00 -52.10 18.99
N THR A 152 14.79 -51.57 19.20
CA THR A 152 13.81 -52.21 20.07
C THR A 152 13.17 -53.41 19.40
N ALA A 153 12.57 -54.31 20.19
CA ALA A 153 11.78 -55.42 19.70
C ALA A 153 10.58 -55.00 18.81
N THR A 154 10.21 -53.72 18.80
CA THR A 154 9.13 -53.15 17.97
C THR A 154 9.64 -52.42 16.72
N GLY A 155 10.92 -52.56 16.38
CA GLY A 155 11.51 -51.98 15.17
C GLY A 155 11.88 -50.50 15.26
N VAL A 156 11.98 -49.93 16.46
CA VAL A 156 12.44 -48.54 16.64
C VAL A 156 13.97 -48.54 16.75
N LEU A 157 14.63 -47.93 15.78
CA LEU A 157 16.07 -47.69 15.81
C LEU A 157 16.37 -46.48 16.73
N TYR A 158 17.20 -46.69 17.74
CA TYR A 158 17.76 -45.68 18.64
C TYR A 158 19.26 -45.49 18.35
N PRO A 159 19.63 -44.73 17.30
CA PRO A 159 20.99 -44.27 17.13
C PRO A 159 21.22 -43.01 17.98
N ALA A 160 22.38 -42.91 18.63
CA ALA A 160 22.74 -41.74 19.43
C ALA A 160 22.99 -40.45 18.61
N ASN A 161 22.97 -40.51 17.27
CA ASN A 161 23.02 -39.35 16.38
C ASN A 161 22.34 -39.66 15.04
N ILE A 162 21.06 -39.29 14.89
CA ILE A 162 20.55 -38.87 13.58
C ILE A 162 20.44 -37.36 13.66
N VAL A 163 21.23 -36.67 12.83
CA VAL A 163 21.03 -35.25 12.54
C VAL A 163 19.62 -35.15 11.94
N GLY A 164 18.67 -34.65 12.72
CA GLY A 164 17.26 -34.58 12.33
C GLY A 164 17.10 -33.79 11.04
N GLY A 165 16.35 -34.35 10.08
CA GLY A 165 15.69 -33.54 9.06
C GLY A 165 14.76 -32.54 9.74
N ASP A 166 14.65 -31.33 9.19
CA ASP A 166 14.00 -30.16 9.80
C ASP A 166 12.46 -30.24 9.91
N ASN A 167 11.85 -31.41 9.68
CA ASN A 167 10.48 -31.75 10.10
C ASN A 167 9.39 -30.74 9.69
N LEU A 168 9.51 -30.08 8.53
CA LEU A 168 8.45 -29.20 8.02
C LEU A 168 7.63 -29.87 6.91
N GLY A 169 6.99 -31.00 7.24
CA GLY A 169 5.87 -31.53 6.45
C GLY A 169 4.67 -30.55 6.40
N SER A 170 3.46 -31.04 6.15
CA SER A 170 2.23 -30.24 6.33
C SER A 170 2.06 -29.87 7.81
N HIS A 171 2.50 -28.68 8.19
CA HIS A 171 2.52 -28.22 9.57
C HIS A 171 1.55 -27.05 9.75
N THR A 172 0.69 -27.12 10.77
CA THR A 172 -0.03 -25.96 11.30
C THR A 172 0.80 -25.42 12.45
N ALA A 173 1.49 -24.31 12.24
CA ALA A 173 2.26 -23.66 13.29
C ALA A 173 1.29 -23.11 14.35
N THR A 174 1.13 -23.81 15.47
CA THR A 174 0.34 -23.33 16.63
C THR A 174 1.10 -22.30 17.48
N GLN A 175 2.36 -22.02 17.11
CA GLN A 175 3.24 -21.02 17.70
C GLN A 175 3.98 -20.28 16.58
N GLN A 176 4.57 -19.12 16.89
CA GLN A 176 5.28 -18.30 15.91
C GLN A 176 6.48 -19.05 15.29
N LEU A 177 6.54 -19.11 13.96
CA LEU A 177 7.69 -19.63 13.23
C LEU A 177 8.82 -18.58 13.25
N ILE A 178 9.92 -18.88 13.95
CA ILE A 178 11.07 -17.96 14.11
C ILE A 178 12.10 -18.25 13.02
N MET A 179 12.16 -17.45 11.96
CA MET A 179 13.09 -17.61 10.82
C MET A 179 14.32 -16.69 10.91
N GLY A 180 14.87 -16.48 12.10
CA GLY A 180 15.82 -15.38 12.40
C GLY A 180 17.03 -15.21 11.45
N ASN A 181 17.49 -16.26 10.76
CA ASN A 181 18.60 -16.22 9.79
C ASN A 181 18.23 -16.71 8.37
N TYR A 182 16.97 -17.08 8.11
CA TYR A 182 16.56 -17.67 6.84
C TYR A 182 15.48 -16.81 6.20
N SER A 183 15.78 -16.18 5.06
CA SER A 183 14.79 -15.43 4.28
C SER A 183 13.87 -16.39 3.52
N ILE A 184 12.59 -16.05 3.38
CA ILE A 184 11.73 -16.67 2.37
C ILE A 184 12.10 -16.05 1.02
N ILE A 185 13.01 -16.71 0.30
CA ILE A 185 13.58 -16.19 -0.95
C ILE A 185 12.71 -16.54 -2.18
N SER A 186 11.81 -17.53 -2.04
CA SER A 186 10.81 -17.88 -3.05
C SER A 186 9.59 -18.54 -2.40
N SER A 187 8.40 -18.05 -2.71
CA SER A 187 7.13 -18.67 -2.32
C SER A 187 6.11 -18.46 -3.44
N SER A 188 5.35 -19.50 -3.80
CA SER A 188 4.29 -19.37 -4.81
C SER A 188 3.08 -18.59 -4.30
N ASN A 189 2.75 -18.71 -3.01
CA ASN A 189 1.71 -17.94 -2.32
C ASN A 189 2.02 -17.82 -0.81
N ILE A 190 1.94 -16.62 -0.23
CA ILE A 190 1.91 -16.39 1.22
C ILE A 190 0.52 -15.84 1.57
N THR A 191 -0.33 -16.65 2.20
CA THR A 191 -1.61 -16.18 2.74
C THR A 191 -1.41 -15.83 4.20
N ALA A 192 -1.25 -14.54 4.50
CA ALA A 192 -1.13 -14.03 5.86
C ALA A 192 -2.14 -12.90 6.06
N ALA A 193 -2.83 -12.88 7.20
CA ALA A 193 -3.69 -11.76 7.56
C ALA A 193 -2.89 -10.44 7.66
N ARG A 194 -1.60 -10.52 8.00
CA ARG A 194 -0.65 -9.39 8.12
C ARG A 194 0.77 -9.86 7.81
N TYR A 195 1.54 -9.08 7.05
CA TYR A 195 3.00 -9.19 7.00
C TYR A 195 3.58 -8.13 7.95
N GLN A 196 4.41 -8.51 8.93
CA GLN A 196 4.96 -7.59 9.93
C GLN A 196 6.49 -7.53 9.86
N ILE A 197 7.07 -6.33 10.01
CA ILE A 197 8.51 -6.09 10.14
C ILE A 197 8.75 -5.41 11.49
N GLY A 198 9.49 -6.05 12.40
CA GLY A 198 9.79 -5.49 13.74
C GLY A 198 8.57 -5.30 14.65
N GLY A 199 7.51 -6.10 14.48
CA GLY A 199 6.24 -5.95 15.21
C GLY A 199 5.22 -5.01 14.55
N SER A 200 5.63 -4.28 13.51
CA SER A 200 4.77 -3.37 12.76
C SER A 200 4.20 -4.04 11.52
N THR A 201 2.91 -3.89 11.26
CA THR A 201 2.31 -4.30 9.97
C THR A 201 2.99 -3.56 8.82
N ALA A 202 3.28 -4.26 7.73
CA ALA A 202 3.91 -3.73 6.51
C ALA A 202 3.01 -3.99 5.29
N LEU A 203 2.25 -5.09 5.30
CA LEU A 203 1.20 -5.41 4.33
C LEU A 203 -0.04 -5.91 5.10
N ALA A 204 -1.20 -5.32 4.85
CA ALA A 204 -2.48 -5.74 5.42
C ALA A 204 -3.55 -5.84 4.33
N VAL A 205 -4.35 -6.91 4.39
CA VAL A 205 -5.63 -6.98 3.67
C VAL A 205 -6.68 -6.36 4.59
N LEU A 206 -7.31 -5.28 4.13
CA LEU A 206 -8.39 -4.63 4.85
C LEU A 206 -9.69 -5.43 4.69
N SER A 207 -10.64 -5.28 5.63
CA SER A 207 -11.89 -6.04 5.64
C SER A 207 -12.90 -5.63 4.55
N GLY A 208 -12.79 -4.41 4.02
CA GLY A 208 -13.59 -3.97 2.86
C GLY A 208 -13.13 -4.59 1.55
N ALA A 209 -14.07 -4.81 0.63
CA ALA A 209 -13.79 -5.40 -0.67
C ALA A 209 -12.91 -4.46 -1.52
N GLY A 210 -11.85 -5.01 -2.12
CA GLY A 210 -10.98 -4.26 -3.05
C GLY A 210 -9.98 -3.29 -2.41
N SER A 211 -9.84 -3.30 -1.08
CA SER A 211 -8.96 -2.37 -0.35
C SER A 211 -7.53 -2.91 -0.17
N PHE A 212 -6.50 -2.06 -0.33
CA PHE A 212 -5.08 -2.39 -0.24
C PHE A 212 -4.32 -1.40 0.64
N ALA A 213 -3.49 -1.90 1.57
CA ALA A 213 -2.73 -1.03 2.47
C ALA A 213 -1.29 -1.49 2.72
N VAL A 214 -0.35 -0.54 2.68
CA VAL A 214 1.10 -0.74 2.85
C VAL A 214 1.69 0.33 3.78
N GLY A 215 2.29 -0.08 4.89
CA GLY A 215 2.84 0.84 5.87
C GLY A 215 2.63 0.38 7.30
N MET A 216 3.33 1.03 8.23
CA MET A 216 3.20 0.72 9.66
C MET A 216 1.99 1.42 10.28
N ASP A 217 1.36 0.77 11.25
CA ASP A 217 0.28 1.33 12.09
C ASP A 217 -0.99 1.77 11.32
N LEU A 218 -1.31 1.06 10.23
CA LEU A 218 -2.51 1.25 9.40
C LEU A 218 -3.81 0.80 10.09
N SER A 219 -4.95 1.18 9.52
CA SER A 219 -6.27 0.69 9.98
C SER A 219 -6.38 -0.82 9.81
N THR A 220 -7.08 -1.49 10.74
CA THR A 220 -7.29 -2.95 10.73
C THR A 220 -8.75 -3.37 10.80
N GLY A 221 -9.67 -2.41 10.81
CA GLY A 221 -11.12 -2.64 10.92
C GLY A 221 -11.96 -1.75 10.02
N SER A 222 -11.36 -1.17 8.95
CA SER A 222 -12.14 -0.42 7.97
C SER A 222 -13.09 -1.37 7.23
N THR A 223 -14.37 -1.03 7.25
CA THR A 223 -15.42 -1.67 6.44
C THR A 223 -15.64 -0.97 5.10
N GLY A 224 -14.89 0.10 4.82
CA GLY A 224 -14.91 0.81 3.54
C GLY A 224 -14.26 -0.01 2.42
N ASP A 225 -14.95 -0.04 1.28
CA ASP A 225 -14.49 -0.71 0.06
C ASP A 225 -13.59 0.20 -0.78
N ASN A 226 -12.71 -0.40 -1.60
CA ASN A 226 -11.86 0.29 -2.59
C ASN A 226 -10.90 1.36 -2.03
N ASP A 227 -10.34 1.12 -0.84
CA ASP A 227 -9.37 2.02 -0.21
C ASP A 227 -7.91 1.66 -0.60
N LEU A 228 -7.06 2.68 -0.79
CA LEU A 228 -5.62 2.56 -0.95
C LEU A 228 -4.90 3.37 0.13
N PHE A 229 -4.25 2.71 1.11
CA PHE A 229 -3.50 3.39 2.17
C PHE A 229 -2.01 3.08 2.13
N VAL A 230 -1.16 4.08 1.93
CA VAL A 230 0.29 3.91 1.80
C VAL A 230 1.03 4.92 2.67
N GLY A 231 1.79 4.44 3.65
CA GLY A 231 2.59 5.27 4.55
C GLY A 231 2.33 5.01 6.03
N TYR A 232 3.18 5.56 6.90
CA TYR A 232 3.02 5.42 8.36
C TYR A 232 1.68 6.01 8.82
N SER A 233 0.83 5.18 9.43
CA SER A 233 -0.50 5.55 9.93
C SER A 233 -1.44 6.21 8.89
N ALA A 234 -1.26 5.93 7.61
CA ALA A 234 -2.20 6.40 6.58
C ALA A 234 -3.58 5.76 6.80
N GLY A 235 -4.65 6.57 6.81
CA GLY A 235 -6.02 6.09 7.01
C GLY A 235 -6.28 5.34 8.32
N ARG A 236 -5.48 5.56 9.37
CA ARG A 236 -5.48 4.77 10.60
C ARG A 236 -6.85 4.63 11.26
N ASN A 237 -7.60 5.73 11.35
CA ASN A 237 -8.90 5.74 12.02
C ASN A 237 -10.07 5.52 11.05
N ASN A 238 -9.81 5.10 9.80
CA ASN A 238 -10.88 4.85 8.84
C ASN A 238 -11.72 3.65 9.28
N THR A 239 -13.00 3.91 9.55
CA THR A 239 -13.95 2.91 10.06
C THR A 239 -14.89 2.40 8.98
N SER A 240 -15.43 3.29 8.13
CA SER A 240 -16.39 2.92 7.08
C SER A 240 -16.30 3.76 5.81
N GLY A 241 -15.42 4.77 5.74
CA GLY A 241 -15.25 5.58 4.54
C GLY A 241 -14.61 4.77 3.42
N GLY A 242 -15.27 4.64 2.27
CA GLY A 242 -14.76 3.90 1.11
C GLY A 242 -14.23 4.79 -0.02
N SER A 243 -13.60 4.17 -1.01
CA SER A 243 -13.05 4.80 -2.21
C SER A 243 -11.99 5.87 -1.91
N ASN A 244 -11.20 5.67 -0.85
CA ASN A 244 -10.16 6.62 -0.45
C ASN A 244 -8.78 6.23 -1.00
N SER A 245 -7.95 7.21 -1.35
CA SER A 245 -6.56 7.02 -1.76
C SER A 245 -5.64 7.90 -0.92
N PHE A 246 -5.03 7.33 0.12
CA PHE A 246 -4.14 8.03 1.04
C PHE A 246 -2.70 7.57 0.85
N LEU A 247 -1.81 8.47 0.43
CA LEU A 247 -0.39 8.20 0.20
C LEU A 247 0.47 9.26 0.89
N GLY A 248 1.17 8.85 1.95
CA GLY A 248 2.00 9.71 2.78
C GLY A 248 1.85 9.37 4.26
N ALA A 249 2.90 9.62 5.05
CA ALA A 249 2.78 9.44 6.49
C ALA A 249 1.68 10.36 7.04
N TYR A 250 0.78 9.77 7.81
CA TYR A 250 -0.38 10.41 8.42
C TYR A 250 -1.43 11.00 7.44
N ALA A 251 -1.40 10.63 6.17
CA ALA A 251 -2.44 11.02 5.23
C ALA A 251 -3.80 10.44 5.68
N GLY A 252 -4.82 11.29 5.86
CA GLY A 252 -6.15 10.87 6.31
C GLY A 252 -6.19 10.19 7.68
N TYR A 253 -5.26 10.52 8.60
CA TYR A 253 -5.11 9.81 9.87
C TYR A 253 -6.40 9.69 10.69
N PHE A 254 -7.16 10.80 10.82
CA PHE A 254 -8.41 10.86 11.57
C PHE A 254 -9.67 10.61 10.73
N ASN A 255 -9.55 10.21 9.46
CA ASN A 255 -10.70 9.93 8.60
C ASN A 255 -11.49 8.80 9.23
N THR A 256 -12.76 9.00 9.59
CA THR A 256 -13.61 7.96 10.21
C THR A 256 -14.60 7.39 9.20
N GLU A 257 -15.37 8.26 8.56
CA GLU A 257 -16.48 7.89 7.67
C GLU A 257 -16.36 8.56 6.29
N GLY A 258 -15.42 9.51 6.14
CA GLY A 258 -15.20 10.24 4.88
C GLY A 258 -14.82 9.31 3.73
N GLY A 259 -15.54 9.39 2.61
CA GLY A 259 -15.31 8.60 1.41
C GLY A 259 -14.97 9.45 0.17
N ASN A 260 -14.48 8.79 -0.87
CA ASN A 260 -14.08 9.40 -2.15
C ASN A 260 -12.97 10.47 -2.02
N ASN A 261 -12.09 10.33 -1.03
CA ASN A 261 -11.01 11.28 -0.79
C ASN A 261 -9.68 10.81 -1.40
N THR A 262 -8.90 11.73 -1.96
CA THR A 262 -7.52 11.48 -2.40
C THR A 262 -6.57 12.38 -1.62
N PHE A 263 -5.78 11.81 -0.71
CA PHE A 263 -4.81 12.55 0.11
C PHE A 263 -3.39 12.08 -0.19
N LEU A 264 -2.57 12.94 -0.79
CA LEU A 264 -1.19 12.63 -1.16
C LEU A 264 -0.23 13.67 -0.57
N GLY A 265 0.61 13.23 0.36
CA GLY A 265 1.60 14.06 1.06
C GLY A 265 1.62 13.76 2.56
N TYR A 266 2.69 14.21 3.23
CA TYR A 266 2.78 14.12 4.68
C TYR A 266 1.62 14.90 5.32
N ALA A 267 0.82 14.22 6.14
CA ALA A 267 -0.32 14.77 6.87
C ALA A 267 -1.37 15.50 5.99
N ALA A 268 -1.50 15.14 4.71
CA ALA A 268 -2.60 15.62 3.89
C ALA A 268 -3.94 15.11 4.46
N GLY A 269 -4.90 16.00 4.68
CA GLY A 269 -6.20 15.66 5.28
C GLY A 269 -6.13 15.05 6.68
N TYR A 270 -5.10 15.38 7.48
CA TYR A 270 -4.81 14.72 8.76
C TYR A 270 -6.02 14.64 9.71
N TYR A 271 -6.76 15.74 9.88
CA TYR A 271 -7.94 15.83 10.75
C TYR A 271 -9.28 15.58 10.04
N ASN A 272 -9.30 15.14 8.77
CA ASN A 272 -10.56 14.85 8.08
C ASN A 272 -11.30 13.79 8.88
N THR A 273 -12.57 13.98 9.22
CA THR A 273 -13.36 12.98 9.96
C THR A 273 -14.43 12.38 9.05
N THR A 274 -15.38 13.20 8.62
CA THR A 274 -16.53 12.80 7.78
C THR A 274 -16.56 13.52 6.44
N GLY A 275 -15.54 14.33 6.12
CA GLY A 275 -15.45 15.04 4.86
C GLY A 275 -15.32 14.09 3.67
N ASN A 276 -16.10 14.30 2.61
CA ASN A 276 -16.15 13.47 1.41
C ASN A 276 -15.64 14.24 0.18
N SER A 277 -15.23 13.48 -0.85
CA SER A 277 -14.92 14.01 -2.18
C SER A 277 -13.79 15.06 -2.21
N ASN A 278 -12.85 14.98 -1.28
CA ASN A 278 -11.74 15.92 -1.20
C ASN A 278 -10.48 15.40 -1.90
N SER A 279 -9.77 16.27 -2.63
CA SER A 279 -8.49 15.98 -3.25
C SER A 279 -7.40 16.89 -2.65
N PHE A 280 -6.60 16.35 -1.73
CA PHE A 280 -5.53 17.09 -1.04
C PHE A 280 -4.16 16.56 -1.44
N LEU A 281 -3.41 17.35 -2.19
CA LEU A 281 -2.13 16.97 -2.78
C LEU A 281 -1.04 17.96 -2.35
N GLY A 282 -0.19 17.56 -1.40
CA GLY A 282 0.90 18.36 -0.87
C GLY A 282 1.14 18.13 0.62
N TYR A 283 2.27 18.64 1.13
CA TYR A 283 2.56 18.62 2.56
C TYR A 283 1.47 19.40 3.32
N ALA A 284 0.78 18.73 4.24
CA ALA A 284 -0.27 19.29 5.08
C ALA A 284 -1.37 20.06 4.32
N ALA A 285 -1.67 19.65 3.08
CA ALA A 285 -2.83 20.15 2.34
C ALA A 285 -4.11 19.71 3.07
N GLY A 286 -5.02 20.65 3.35
CA GLY A 286 -6.27 20.37 4.08
C GLY A 286 -6.08 19.80 5.48
N TYR A 287 -4.96 20.09 6.16
CA TYR A 287 -4.58 19.46 7.42
C TYR A 287 -5.68 19.47 8.51
N ASN A 288 -6.35 20.60 8.71
CA ASN A 288 -7.42 20.76 9.70
C ASN A 288 -8.85 20.54 9.14
N ASN A 289 -9.00 20.03 7.90
CA ASN A 289 -10.33 19.72 7.36
C ASN A 289 -11.00 18.74 8.29
N THR A 290 -12.22 18.99 8.77
CA THR A 290 -12.96 18.05 9.64
C THR A 290 -14.12 17.46 8.85
N THR A 291 -15.09 18.30 8.49
CA THR A 291 -16.31 17.87 7.77
C THR A 291 -16.47 18.54 6.40
N GLY A 292 -15.49 19.36 5.96
CA GLY A 292 -15.54 20.03 4.65
C GLY A 292 -15.58 19.04 3.49
N LEU A 293 -16.36 19.35 2.47
CA LEU A 293 -16.68 18.49 1.33
C LEU A 293 -16.25 19.14 0.00
N ASP A 294 -15.97 18.29 -0.98
CA ASP A 294 -15.77 18.69 -2.39
C ASP A 294 -14.67 19.75 -2.56
N ASN A 295 -13.58 19.66 -1.79
CA ASN A 295 -12.46 20.58 -1.86
C ASN A 295 -11.28 20.00 -2.67
N SER A 296 -10.61 20.82 -3.46
CA SER A 296 -9.41 20.47 -4.21
C SER A 296 -8.23 21.36 -3.81
N PHE A 297 -7.31 20.84 -3.01
CA PHE A 297 -6.14 21.57 -2.49
C PHE A 297 -4.83 20.98 -3.05
N LEU A 298 -4.04 21.79 -3.74
CA LEU A 298 -2.78 21.38 -4.38
C LEU A 298 -1.63 22.33 -4.03
N GLY A 299 -0.70 21.87 -3.19
CA GLY A 299 0.50 22.59 -2.79
C GLY A 299 0.78 22.51 -1.29
N TYR A 300 1.96 22.99 -0.88
CA TYR A 300 2.37 23.05 0.52
C TYR A 300 1.41 23.93 1.35
N GLN A 301 0.81 23.36 2.41
CA GLN A 301 -0.12 24.04 3.33
C GLN A 301 -1.32 24.74 2.65
N THR A 302 -1.77 24.22 1.51
CA THR A 302 -3.00 24.68 0.86
C THR A 302 -4.22 24.33 1.69
N GLY A 303 -5.09 25.31 1.95
CA GLY A 303 -6.28 25.10 2.78
C GLY A 303 -5.99 24.54 4.18
N TYR A 304 -4.80 24.79 4.74
CA TYR A 304 -4.31 24.15 5.97
C TYR A 304 -5.31 24.22 7.14
N ASN A 305 -5.96 25.37 7.33
CA ASN A 305 -6.94 25.59 8.40
C ASN A 305 -8.40 25.38 7.97
N ASN A 306 -8.68 24.88 6.77
CA ASN A 306 -10.06 24.63 6.35
C ASN A 306 -10.67 23.67 7.35
N THR A 307 -11.81 23.99 7.97
CA THR A 307 -12.46 23.11 8.96
C THR A 307 -13.72 22.50 8.37
N THR A 308 -14.65 23.34 7.91
CA THR A 308 -15.98 22.95 7.41
C THR A 308 -16.35 23.61 6.08
N GLY A 309 -15.44 24.40 5.50
CA GLY A 309 -15.64 25.03 4.19
C GLY A 309 -15.75 23.99 3.07
N ASN A 310 -16.66 24.23 2.13
CA ASN A 310 -16.98 23.32 1.03
C ASN A 310 -16.69 23.96 -0.32
N PHE A 311 -16.57 23.12 -1.36
CA PHE A 311 -16.49 23.56 -2.75
C PHE A 311 -15.32 24.54 -3.04
N ASN A 312 -14.21 24.39 -2.32
CA ASN A 312 -13.05 25.25 -2.50
C ASN A 312 -11.99 24.62 -3.41
N THR A 313 -11.41 25.40 -4.32
CA THR A 313 -10.27 24.99 -5.15
C THR A 313 -9.06 25.87 -4.85
N PHE A 314 -8.06 25.34 -4.16
CA PHE A 314 -6.84 26.07 -3.79
C PHE A 314 -5.60 25.44 -4.43
N LEU A 315 -4.80 26.24 -5.13
CA LEU A 315 -3.62 25.80 -5.86
C LEU A 315 -2.45 26.77 -5.61
N GLY A 316 -1.34 26.26 -5.09
CA GLY A 316 -0.11 27.02 -4.85
C GLY A 316 0.30 27.06 -3.38
N TYR A 317 1.55 27.43 -3.09
CA TYR A 317 2.04 27.49 -1.71
C TYR A 317 1.14 28.36 -0.82
N ALA A 318 0.61 27.78 0.25
CA ALA A 318 -0.23 28.43 1.25
C ALA A 318 -1.45 29.20 0.68
N ALA A 319 -1.97 28.79 -0.48
CA ALA A 319 -3.24 29.31 -0.99
C ALA A 319 -4.39 28.95 -0.02
N GLY A 320 -5.18 29.94 0.39
CA GLY A 320 -6.27 29.76 1.36
C GLY A 320 -5.84 29.20 2.73
N GLN A 321 -4.59 29.41 3.17
CA GLN A 321 -4.04 28.76 4.37
C GLN A 321 -4.91 28.95 5.62
N TYR A 322 -5.49 30.13 5.81
CA TYR A 322 -6.35 30.46 6.96
C TYR A 322 -7.86 30.29 6.72
N ASN A 323 -8.28 29.73 5.57
CA ASN A 323 -9.70 29.48 5.32
C ASN A 323 -10.24 28.59 6.43
N THR A 324 -11.32 28.96 7.12
CA THR A 324 -11.89 28.14 8.20
C THR A 324 -13.21 27.53 7.78
N THR A 325 -14.17 28.37 7.38
CA THR A 325 -15.54 27.98 7.00
C THR A 325 -15.98 28.59 5.66
N GLY A 326 -15.10 29.39 5.04
CA GLY A 326 -15.34 29.95 3.72
C GLY A 326 -15.57 28.84 2.68
N SER A 327 -16.58 29.02 1.83
CA SER A 327 -17.00 28.07 0.81
C SER A 327 -17.07 28.74 -0.55
N ASP A 328 -17.06 27.93 -1.61
CA ASP A 328 -17.17 28.36 -3.00
C ASP A 328 -16.04 29.31 -3.43
N ASN A 329 -14.82 29.10 -2.92
CA ASN A 329 -13.66 29.92 -3.25
C ASN A 329 -12.68 29.22 -4.21
N SER A 330 -12.10 29.97 -5.14
CA SER A 330 -11.08 29.52 -6.08
C SER A 330 -9.83 30.37 -5.93
N PHE A 331 -8.78 29.85 -5.28
CA PHE A 331 -7.53 30.57 -5.00
C PHE A 331 -6.35 29.90 -5.71
N LEU A 332 -5.82 30.54 -6.74
CA LEU A 332 -4.77 30.01 -7.59
C LEU A 332 -3.55 30.96 -7.56
N GLY A 333 -2.45 30.51 -6.97
CA GLY A 333 -1.19 31.26 -6.89
C GLY A 333 -0.59 31.25 -5.49
N TYR A 334 0.69 31.59 -5.38
CA TYR A 334 1.40 31.72 -4.11
C TYR A 334 0.65 32.67 -3.17
N GLN A 335 0.21 32.15 -2.02
CA GLN A 335 -0.53 32.88 -0.99
C GLN A 335 -1.75 33.66 -1.50
N SER A 336 -2.41 33.15 -2.55
CA SER A 336 -3.71 33.68 -2.98
C SER A 336 -4.77 33.40 -1.89
N GLY A 337 -5.55 34.42 -1.53
CA GLY A 337 -6.56 34.31 -0.47
C GLY A 337 -6.02 33.87 0.91
N TYR A 338 -4.74 34.11 1.19
CA TYR A 338 -4.01 33.58 2.35
C TYR A 338 -4.75 33.73 3.69
N SER A 339 -5.27 34.93 3.98
CA SER A 339 -5.95 35.27 5.22
C SER A 339 -7.47 35.04 5.20
N ASN A 340 -8.03 34.46 4.13
CA ASN A 340 -9.49 34.24 4.05
C ASN A 340 -9.91 33.41 5.25
N THR A 341 -10.95 33.78 6.00
CA THR A 341 -11.43 32.97 7.14
C THR A 341 -12.83 32.45 6.86
N THR A 342 -13.76 33.34 6.55
CA THR A 342 -15.18 33.04 6.32
C THR A 342 -15.71 33.58 4.98
N GLY A 343 -14.87 34.28 4.20
CA GLY A 343 -15.26 34.83 2.91
C GLY A 343 -15.73 33.76 1.93
N LEU A 344 -16.75 34.08 1.14
CA LEU A 344 -17.47 33.20 0.24
C LEU A 344 -17.42 33.70 -1.21
N ASN A 345 -17.54 32.78 -2.17
CA ASN A 345 -17.70 33.09 -3.59
C ASN A 345 -16.57 33.97 -4.15
N ASN A 346 -15.33 33.76 -3.73
CA ASN A 346 -14.19 34.55 -4.19
C ASN A 346 -13.35 33.78 -5.21
N SER A 347 -12.89 34.45 -6.27
CA SER A 347 -11.97 33.91 -7.28
C SER A 347 -10.71 34.76 -7.34
N PHE A 348 -9.61 34.26 -6.80
CA PHE A 348 -8.32 34.95 -6.75
C PHE A 348 -7.26 34.19 -7.56
N LEU A 349 -6.73 34.82 -8.59
CA LEU A 349 -5.70 34.24 -9.46
C LEU A 349 -4.47 35.17 -9.53
N GLY A 350 -3.36 34.72 -8.97
CA GLY A 350 -2.09 35.47 -8.95
C GLY A 350 -1.35 35.36 -7.62
N HIS A 351 -0.07 35.75 -7.61
CA HIS A 351 0.72 35.84 -6.39
C HIS A 351 0.14 36.90 -5.46
N GLN A 352 -0.27 36.48 -4.26
CA GLN A 352 -0.85 37.32 -3.22
C GLN A 352 -2.07 38.15 -3.67
N ALA A 353 -2.82 37.65 -4.67
CA ALA A 353 -4.14 38.16 -5.01
C ALA A 353 -5.10 37.92 -3.83
N GLY A 354 -5.76 38.97 -3.34
CA GLY A 354 -6.64 38.90 -2.18
C GLY A 354 -5.99 38.39 -0.90
N TYR A 355 -4.67 38.55 -0.74
CA TYR A 355 -3.88 38.01 0.39
C TYR A 355 -4.51 38.29 1.75
N SER A 356 -4.94 39.54 2.01
CA SER A 356 -5.54 39.95 3.27
C SER A 356 -7.06 39.84 3.30
N ASN A 357 -7.74 39.27 2.30
CA ASN A 357 -9.20 39.05 2.40
C ASN A 357 -9.49 38.21 3.65
N VAL A 358 -10.39 38.64 4.54
CA VAL A 358 -10.76 37.92 5.77
C VAL A 358 -12.20 37.44 5.67
N THR A 359 -13.13 38.35 5.39
CA THR A 359 -14.59 38.09 5.34
C THR A 359 -15.26 38.62 4.07
N GLY A 360 -14.49 39.25 3.17
CA GLY A 360 -15.00 39.78 1.91
C GLY A 360 -15.56 38.67 1.01
N ASN A 361 -16.68 38.97 0.34
CA ASN A 361 -17.43 38.02 -0.47
C ASN A 361 -17.58 38.48 -1.92
N ASN A 362 -17.80 37.54 -2.83
CA ASN A 362 -18.14 37.82 -4.23
C ASN A 362 -17.07 38.67 -4.95
N ASN A 363 -15.80 38.43 -4.68
CA ASN A 363 -14.69 39.16 -5.28
C ASN A 363 -13.99 38.34 -6.37
N SER A 364 -13.65 38.98 -7.49
CA SER A 364 -12.88 38.37 -8.58
C SER A 364 -11.58 39.15 -8.80
N TYR A 365 -10.46 38.60 -8.34
CA TYR A 365 -9.13 39.24 -8.43
C TYR A 365 -8.20 38.46 -9.36
N LEU A 366 -7.56 39.18 -10.28
CA LEU A 366 -6.61 38.61 -11.24
C LEU A 366 -5.36 39.49 -11.33
N GLY A 367 -4.21 38.96 -10.91
CA GLY A 367 -2.93 39.64 -11.04
C GLY A 367 -2.08 39.58 -9.77
N TYR A 368 -0.80 39.93 -9.92
CA TYR A 368 0.13 40.07 -8.81
C TYR A 368 -0.34 41.21 -7.88
N TYR A 369 -0.57 40.90 -6.60
CA TYR A 369 -1.10 41.85 -5.60
C TYR A 369 -2.46 42.51 -5.91
N ALA A 370 -3.27 41.91 -6.79
CA ALA A 370 -4.63 42.42 -7.03
C ALA A 370 -5.46 42.36 -5.73
N GLY A 371 -6.02 43.49 -5.29
CA GLY A 371 -6.84 43.55 -4.08
C GLY A 371 -6.11 43.16 -2.78
N ASN A 372 -4.78 43.27 -2.73
CA ASN A 372 -3.96 42.65 -1.70
C ASN A 372 -4.39 42.94 -0.25
N TYR A 373 -4.72 44.20 0.08
CA TYR A 373 -5.09 44.60 1.44
C TYR A 373 -6.61 44.69 1.69
N ASN A 374 -7.45 44.31 0.72
CA ASN A 374 -8.91 44.42 0.88
C ASN A 374 -9.46 43.30 1.78
N GLN A 375 -9.68 43.59 3.07
CA GLN A 375 -10.02 42.60 4.09
C GLN A 375 -11.49 42.18 4.14
N THR A 376 -12.39 43.16 4.03
CA THR A 376 -13.84 42.96 4.24
C THR A 376 -14.67 43.39 3.03
N GLY A 377 -14.00 44.00 2.04
CA GLY A 377 -14.62 44.48 0.82
C GLY A 377 -15.27 43.36 0.02
N SER A 378 -16.43 43.65 -0.56
CA SER A 378 -17.22 42.65 -1.28
C SER A 378 -17.67 43.17 -2.65
N ALA A 379 -18.06 42.26 -3.54
CA ALA A 379 -18.58 42.58 -4.88
C ALA A 379 -17.59 43.36 -5.76
N ASN A 380 -16.30 43.05 -5.68
CA ASN A 380 -15.26 43.72 -6.48
C ASN A 380 -14.78 42.88 -7.66
N THR A 381 -14.50 43.53 -8.79
CA THR A 381 -13.78 42.95 -9.94
C THR A 381 -12.45 43.69 -10.09
N ILE A 382 -11.32 43.03 -9.83
CA ILE A 382 -9.99 43.67 -9.81
C ILE A 382 -9.00 42.90 -10.67
N PHE A 383 -8.75 43.37 -11.89
CA PHE A 383 -7.89 42.70 -12.86
C PHE A 383 -6.68 43.56 -13.24
N GLY A 384 -5.49 43.22 -12.75
CA GLY A 384 -4.26 43.92 -13.06
C GLY A 384 -3.20 43.74 -11.97
N ASN A 385 -1.94 43.95 -12.34
CA ASN A 385 -0.84 44.01 -11.37
C ASN A 385 -1.05 45.23 -10.46
N GLU A 386 -1.08 44.97 -9.15
CA GLU A 386 -1.30 45.96 -8.08
C GLU A 386 -2.56 46.82 -8.27
N ALA A 387 -3.55 46.35 -9.05
CA ALA A 387 -4.86 46.98 -9.13
C ALA A 387 -5.56 46.85 -7.77
N GLY A 388 -6.17 47.94 -7.28
CA GLY A 388 -6.86 47.97 -5.99
C GLY A 388 -6.03 47.49 -4.81
N LYS A 389 -4.69 47.64 -4.85
CA LYS A 389 -3.77 47.13 -3.82
C LYS A 389 -4.15 47.66 -2.43
N GLY A 390 -4.42 48.97 -2.34
CA GLY A 390 -4.89 49.64 -1.14
C GLY A 390 -3.87 49.69 -0.02
N LEU A 391 -4.35 49.86 1.22
CA LEU A 391 -3.54 49.89 2.43
C LEU A 391 -4.11 48.92 3.48
N SER A 392 -3.21 48.35 4.29
CA SER A 392 -3.57 47.46 5.39
C SER A 392 -4.56 48.13 6.35
N GLY A 393 -5.52 47.36 6.86
CA GLY A 393 -6.60 47.87 7.72
C GLY A 393 -7.87 48.28 6.97
N GLN A 394 -7.78 48.54 5.66
CA GLN A 394 -8.82 49.25 4.92
C GLN A 394 -9.54 48.33 3.92
N SER A 395 -10.72 48.74 3.43
CA SER A 395 -11.53 47.94 2.52
C SER A 395 -12.48 48.81 1.69
N PHE A 396 -12.79 48.34 0.49
CA PHE A 396 -13.75 48.95 -0.42
C PHE A 396 -14.58 47.86 -1.11
N SER A 397 -15.77 48.23 -1.59
CA SER A 397 -16.73 47.31 -2.17
C SER A 397 -17.24 47.81 -3.52
N SER A 398 -17.92 46.92 -4.25
CA SER A 398 -18.70 47.26 -5.45
C SER A 398 -17.89 47.94 -6.56
N SER A 399 -16.57 47.70 -6.64
CA SER A 399 -15.69 48.41 -7.57
C SER A 399 -15.18 47.52 -8.71
N THR A 400 -15.07 48.09 -9.91
CA THR A 400 -14.49 47.47 -11.11
C THR A 400 -13.17 48.16 -11.46
N LEU A 401 -12.05 47.49 -11.19
CA LEU A 401 -10.70 48.02 -11.34
C LEU A 401 -9.94 47.15 -12.34
N ILE A 402 -9.64 47.66 -13.53
CA ILE A 402 -8.99 46.87 -14.59
C ILE A 402 -7.81 47.65 -15.17
N GLY A 403 -6.61 47.08 -15.08
CA GLY A 403 -5.36 47.65 -15.58
C GLY A 403 -4.24 47.64 -14.54
N TYR A 404 -2.99 47.78 -14.99
CA TYR A 404 -1.84 47.96 -14.10
C TYR A 404 -2.08 49.21 -13.22
N HIS A 405 -2.01 49.05 -11.89
CA HIS A 405 -2.18 50.15 -10.91
C HIS A 405 -3.54 50.88 -10.97
N ALA A 406 -4.57 50.28 -11.58
CA ALA A 406 -5.92 50.85 -11.52
C ALA A 406 -6.41 50.89 -10.06
N GLY A 407 -6.76 52.07 -9.56
CA GLY A 407 -7.15 52.26 -8.14
C GLY A 407 -6.07 51.84 -7.13
N PHE A 408 -4.78 51.96 -7.47
CA PHE A 408 -3.67 51.49 -6.63
C PHE A 408 -3.77 51.96 -5.16
N ALA A 409 -4.12 53.23 -4.95
CA ALA A 409 -4.20 53.86 -3.63
C ALA A 409 -5.58 53.73 -2.95
N LEU A 410 -6.53 52.98 -3.52
CA LEU A 410 -7.89 52.89 -3.01
C LEU A 410 -7.90 52.20 -1.64
N THR A 411 -8.21 52.96 -0.59
CA THR A 411 -8.26 52.46 0.79
C THR A 411 -9.71 52.24 1.23
N THR A 412 -10.53 53.25 1.02
CA THR A 412 -11.97 53.26 1.26
C THR A 412 -12.65 53.86 0.01
N GLY A 413 -13.97 53.91 -0.01
CA GLY A 413 -14.71 54.42 -1.15
C GLY A 413 -14.98 53.35 -2.21
N GLY A 414 -16.22 52.87 -2.24
CA GLY A 414 -16.68 51.86 -3.19
C GLY A 414 -17.23 52.43 -4.49
N ASP A 415 -17.88 51.56 -5.26
CA ASP A 415 -18.67 51.92 -6.45
C ASP A 415 -17.86 52.60 -7.57
N ASN A 416 -16.55 52.36 -7.64
CA ASN A 416 -15.67 52.96 -8.64
C ASN A 416 -15.51 52.06 -9.88
N ILE A 417 -15.50 52.65 -11.07
CA ILE A 417 -15.14 52.01 -12.35
C ILE A 417 -13.84 52.64 -12.85
N LEU A 418 -12.71 51.97 -12.65
CA LEU A 418 -11.37 52.44 -13.01
C LEU A 418 -10.74 51.51 -14.06
N LEU A 419 -10.61 51.97 -15.30
CA LEU A 419 -10.22 51.13 -16.44
C LEU A 419 -9.02 51.73 -17.20
N GLY A 420 -7.86 51.08 -17.13
CA GLY A 420 -6.63 51.46 -17.84
C GLY A 420 -5.38 51.45 -16.95
N PHE A 421 -4.22 51.65 -17.58
CA PHE A 421 -2.95 51.82 -16.85
C PHE A 421 -3.04 53.07 -15.96
N ASN A 422 -2.80 52.92 -14.65
CA ASN A 422 -2.93 54.00 -13.67
C ASN A 422 -4.29 54.73 -13.71
N ALA A 423 -5.41 54.06 -14.00
CA ALA A 423 -6.72 54.71 -13.91
C ALA A 423 -7.11 54.94 -12.45
N GLY A 424 -7.40 56.18 -12.07
CA GLY A 424 -7.79 56.57 -10.70
C GLY A 424 -6.75 56.26 -9.62
N TYR A 425 -5.46 56.20 -9.97
CA TYR A 425 -4.38 55.82 -9.05
C TYR A 425 -4.27 56.71 -7.79
N ASN A 426 -4.81 57.93 -7.83
CA ASN A 426 -4.78 58.90 -6.75
C ASN A 426 -6.03 58.88 -5.84
N ILE A 427 -7.06 58.10 -6.18
CA ILE A 427 -8.27 57.98 -5.37
C ILE A 427 -7.93 57.14 -4.13
N THR A 428 -8.22 57.67 -2.95
CA THR A 428 -8.02 56.95 -1.67
C THR A 428 -9.32 56.64 -0.95
N SER A 429 -10.32 57.52 -1.01
CA SER A 429 -11.62 57.40 -0.32
C SER A 429 -12.84 57.75 -1.18
N GLY A 430 -12.62 58.22 -2.41
CA GLY A 430 -13.66 58.62 -3.34
C GLY A 430 -14.57 57.48 -3.79
N THR A 431 -15.84 57.80 -4.08
CA THR A 431 -16.91 56.86 -4.44
C THR A 431 -17.58 57.19 -5.78
N GLY A 432 -18.11 56.18 -6.47
CA GLY A 432 -18.96 56.42 -7.64
C GLY A 432 -18.24 57.02 -8.85
N ASN A 433 -16.90 56.95 -8.92
CA ASN A 433 -16.14 57.55 -10.00
C ASN A 433 -16.04 56.62 -11.21
N ILE A 434 -16.08 57.19 -12.41
CA ILE A 434 -15.85 56.49 -13.68
C ILE A 434 -14.62 57.11 -14.34
N ILE A 435 -13.49 56.41 -14.29
CA ILE A 435 -12.23 56.88 -14.87
C ILE A 435 -11.69 55.84 -15.85
N ILE A 436 -11.58 56.23 -17.12
CA ILE A 436 -11.20 55.33 -18.21
C ILE A 436 -10.04 55.96 -18.99
N GLY A 437 -8.93 55.23 -19.13
CA GLY A 437 -7.81 55.59 -20.00
C GLY A 437 -6.43 55.48 -19.34
N TYR A 438 -5.41 55.87 -20.09
CA TYR A 438 -4.01 55.83 -19.66
C TYR A 438 -3.68 57.00 -18.73
N ASN A 439 -3.25 56.69 -17.51
CA ASN A 439 -2.75 57.62 -16.50
C ASN A 439 -3.75 58.76 -16.21
N ARG A 440 -5.01 58.39 -15.98
CA ARG A 440 -6.09 59.34 -15.66
C ARG A 440 -6.31 59.38 -14.15
N ALA A 441 -6.37 60.57 -13.58
CA ALA A 441 -6.59 60.81 -12.16
C ALA A 441 -7.95 61.48 -11.92
N ALA A 442 -8.45 61.36 -10.68
CA ALA A 442 -9.50 62.24 -10.18
C ALA A 442 -8.88 63.61 -9.77
N PRO A 443 -9.66 64.70 -9.66
CA PRO A 443 -9.16 66.00 -9.21
C PRO A 443 -8.55 65.98 -7.80
N ALA A 444 -9.13 65.18 -6.90
CA ALA A 444 -8.68 64.98 -5.52
C ALA A 444 -8.86 63.52 -5.07
N ALA A 445 -8.22 63.13 -3.97
CA ALA A 445 -8.22 61.74 -3.49
C ALA A 445 -9.58 61.25 -2.97
N ASP A 446 -10.44 62.17 -2.54
CA ASP A 446 -11.79 61.96 -2.01
C ASP A 446 -12.90 62.37 -3.00
N THR A 447 -12.54 62.57 -4.28
CA THR A 447 -13.51 62.91 -5.33
C THR A 447 -14.61 61.86 -5.41
N ASN A 448 -15.87 62.30 -5.51
CA ASN A 448 -17.01 61.43 -5.71
C ASN A 448 -17.73 61.73 -7.02
N ASN A 449 -18.38 60.73 -7.61
CA ASN A 449 -19.30 60.90 -8.75
C ASN A 449 -18.66 61.64 -9.94
N PHE A 450 -17.38 61.41 -10.19
CA PHE A 450 -16.64 62.06 -11.26
C PHE A 450 -16.48 61.16 -12.49
N LEU A 451 -16.68 61.74 -13.67
CA LEU A 451 -16.42 61.08 -14.95
C LEU A 451 -15.15 61.66 -15.59
N ASN A 452 -14.23 60.79 -16.01
CA ASN A 452 -13.10 61.14 -16.87
C ASN A 452 -12.81 60.01 -17.85
N MET A 453 -13.10 60.23 -19.14
CA MET A 453 -12.79 59.28 -20.20
C MET A 453 -11.78 59.88 -21.17
N GLY A 454 -10.59 59.27 -21.20
CA GLY A 454 -9.49 59.64 -22.08
C GLY A 454 -8.92 61.05 -21.85
N GLY A 455 -9.36 61.75 -20.79
CA GLY A 455 -9.08 63.16 -20.59
C GLY A 455 -9.80 64.10 -21.57
N LEU A 456 -10.77 63.60 -22.34
CA LEU A 456 -11.58 64.36 -23.29
C LEU A 456 -12.98 64.62 -22.74
N ILE A 457 -13.61 63.57 -22.22
CA ILE A 457 -14.94 63.65 -21.63
C ILE A 457 -14.78 63.77 -20.13
N TYR A 458 -15.34 64.82 -19.55
CA TYR A 458 -15.41 65.03 -18.11
C TYR A 458 -16.86 65.11 -17.67
N GLY A 459 -17.14 64.78 -16.42
CA GLY A 459 -18.48 64.96 -15.88
C GLY A 459 -18.50 65.11 -14.38
N ASP A 460 -19.46 65.89 -13.92
CA ASP A 460 -19.94 65.92 -12.55
C ASP A 460 -21.27 65.16 -12.53
N LEU A 461 -21.20 63.88 -12.18
CA LEU A 461 -22.34 62.98 -12.22
C LEU A 461 -23.34 63.33 -11.10
N ALA A 462 -22.89 63.96 -10.01
CA ALA A 462 -23.77 64.43 -8.94
C ALA A 462 -24.61 65.63 -9.40
N ALA A 463 -24.02 66.54 -10.19
CA ALA A 463 -24.73 67.68 -10.78
C ALA A 463 -25.46 67.34 -12.10
N GLY A 464 -25.31 66.12 -12.63
CA GLY A 464 -25.90 65.71 -13.91
C GLY A 464 -25.30 66.44 -15.12
N LYS A 465 -24.00 66.73 -15.08
CA LYS A 465 -23.30 67.50 -16.12
C LYS A 465 -22.22 66.69 -16.81
N VAL A 466 -22.13 66.81 -18.13
CA VAL A 466 -21.09 66.21 -18.97
C VAL A 466 -20.48 67.28 -19.88
N GLY A 467 -19.15 67.31 -19.91
CA GLY A 467 -18.33 68.16 -20.74
C GLY A 467 -17.53 67.38 -21.78
N ILE A 468 -17.44 67.88 -23.01
CA ILE A 468 -16.51 67.39 -24.04
C ILE A 468 -15.50 68.50 -24.32
N GLY A 469 -14.21 68.24 -24.07
CA GLY A 469 -13.14 69.22 -24.22
C GLY A 469 -13.09 70.30 -23.12
N THR A 470 -13.87 70.14 -22.04
CA THR A 470 -13.87 71.01 -20.86
C THR A 470 -13.89 70.17 -19.59
N THR A 471 -13.17 70.60 -18.56
CA THR A 471 -13.08 69.91 -17.25
C THR A 471 -14.12 70.40 -16.23
N ALA A 472 -14.80 71.50 -16.51
CA ALA A 472 -15.78 72.14 -15.62
C ALA A 472 -17.06 72.49 -16.40
N PRO A 473 -17.86 71.49 -16.80
CA PRO A 473 -19.07 71.74 -17.59
C PRO A 473 -20.03 72.69 -16.85
N GLN A 474 -20.47 73.75 -17.53
CA GLN A 474 -21.37 74.75 -16.93
C GLN A 474 -22.86 74.36 -17.08
N ALA A 475 -23.19 73.55 -18.09
CA ALA A 475 -24.53 73.03 -18.37
C ALA A 475 -24.57 71.50 -18.34
N THR A 476 -25.77 70.91 -18.46
CA THR A 476 -25.97 69.44 -18.52
C THR A 476 -25.13 68.80 -19.64
N LEU A 477 -25.06 69.45 -20.80
CA LEU A 477 -24.13 69.12 -21.88
C LEU A 477 -23.36 70.38 -22.27
N ASP A 478 -22.04 70.34 -22.11
CA ASP A 478 -21.13 71.44 -22.45
C ASP A 478 -20.07 70.95 -23.44
N VAL A 479 -19.99 71.56 -24.62
CA VAL A 479 -19.03 71.18 -25.66
C VAL A 479 -18.12 72.38 -25.91
N ASN A 480 -16.87 72.27 -25.44
CA ASN A 480 -15.83 73.26 -25.74
C ASN A 480 -15.18 72.90 -27.08
N GLY A 481 -15.84 73.29 -28.16
CA GLY A 481 -15.44 72.99 -29.53
C GLY A 481 -16.63 73.01 -30.49
N THR A 482 -16.48 72.39 -31.66
CA THR A 482 -17.54 72.35 -32.67
C THR A 482 -18.46 71.15 -32.45
N ALA A 483 -19.76 71.39 -32.31
CA ALA A 483 -20.80 70.37 -32.33
C ALA A 483 -21.52 70.37 -33.70
N ARG A 484 -21.76 69.18 -34.27
CA ARG A 484 -22.50 69.04 -35.54
C ARG A 484 -23.92 68.53 -35.26
N LEU A 485 -24.93 69.30 -35.66
CA LEU A 485 -26.33 68.90 -35.60
C LEU A 485 -26.82 68.43 -36.97
N ALA A 486 -27.66 67.39 -37.00
CA ALA A 486 -28.28 66.91 -38.23
C ALA A 486 -29.34 67.91 -38.74
N LYS A 487 -29.31 68.20 -40.04
CA LYS A 487 -30.35 69.00 -40.70
C LYS A 487 -31.47 68.10 -41.20
N ASN A 488 -32.71 68.57 -41.11
CA ASN A 488 -33.90 67.83 -41.53
C ASN A 488 -34.59 68.57 -42.67
N ALA A 489 -34.97 67.84 -43.73
CA ALA A 489 -35.75 68.36 -44.86
C ALA A 489 -37.27 68.22 -44.67
N ALA A 490 -37.68 67.58 -43.56
CA ALA A 490 -39.06 67.49 -43.09
C ALA A 490 -39.04 67.60 -41.56
N GLN A 491 -40.19 67.79 -40.93
CA GLN A 491 -40.28 67.74 -39.47
C GLN A 491 -39.72 66.40 -38.98
N PRO A 492 -38.69 66.39 -38.10
CA PRO A 492 -38.12 65.15 -37.59
C PRO A 492 -39.13 64.38 -36.73
N TYR A 493 -40.01 65.10 -36.04
CA TYR A 493 -41.15 64.61 -35.27
C TYR A 493 -42.19 65.73 -35.14
N ALA A 494 -43.41 65.35 -34.77
CA ALA A 494 -44.47 66.30 -34.48
C ALA A 494 -44.08 67.17 -33.26
N CYS A 495 -44.28 68.49 -33.37
CA CYS A 495 -44.16 69.33 -32.18
C CYS A 495 -45.38 69.10 -31.29
N ASP A 496 -45.20 68.47 -30.15
CA ASP A 496 -46.26 68.14 -29.20
C ASP A 496 -45.74 68.30 -27.76
N ALA A 497 -46.56 67.95 -26.77
CA ALA A 497 -46.16 68.03 -25.37
C ALA A 497 -45.01 67.07 -25.01
N ALA A 498 -44.80 65.99 -25.78
CA ALA A 498 -43.72 65.04 -25.54
C ALA A 498 -42.37 65.56 -26.06
N HIS A 499 -42.38 66.49 -27.02
CA HIS A 499 -41.20 67.11 -27.61
C HIS A 499 -41.06 68.60 -27.31
N ASP A 500 -41.72 69.09 -26.25
CA ASP A 500 -41.60 70.48 -25.83
C ASP A 500 -40.13 70.85 -25.57
N SER A 501 -39.74 72.08 -25.96
CA SER A 501 -38.38 72.61 -25.85
C SER A 501 -37.31 71.87 -26.66
N ALA A 502 -37.69 70.91 -27.51
CA ALA A 502 -36.73 70.23 -28.36
C ALA A 502 -36.23 71.14 -29.49
N ILE A 503 -34.96 70.98 -29.87
CA ILE A 503 -34.27 71.82 -30.86
C ILE A 503 -33.93 70.99 -32.10
N ALA A 504 -34.11 71.56 -33.29
CA ALA A 504 -33.69 70.95 -34.54
C ALA A 504 -33.21 71.98 -35.58
N LEU A 505 -32.39 71.49 -36.52
CA LEU A 505 -31.84 72.27 -37.61
C LEU A 505 -32.62 71.96 -38.89
N THR A 506 -33.10 73.00 -39.56
CA THR A 506 -33.80 72.89 -40.86
C THR A 506 -32.82 72.66 -42.00
N SER A 507 -33.31 72.27 -43.19
CA SER A 507 -32.47 72.08 -44.38
C SER A 507 -31.69 73.34 -44.78
N GLY A 508 -32.24 74.52 -44.44
CA GLY A 508 -31.65 75.84 -44.61
C GLY A 508 -30.79 76.34 -43.44
N TYR A 509 -30.35 75.45 -42.54
CA TYR A 509 -29.46 75.78 -41.41
C TYR A 509 -30.03 76.78 -40.39
N ARG A 510 -31.37 76.87 -40.30
CA ARG A 510 -32.04 77.65 -39.24
C ARG A 510 -32.40 76.76 -38.06
N LEU A 511 -32.20 77.29 -36.86
CA LEU A 511 -32.47 76.60 -35.60
C LEU A 511 -33.93 76.82 -35.18
N CYS A 512 -34.60 75.73 -34.87
CA CYS A 512 -36.02 75.68 -34.53
C CYS A 512 -36.22 75.03 -33.17
N ALA A 513 -37.12 75.57 -32.36
CA ALA A 513 -37.56 74.98 -31.10
C ALA A 513 -39.05 74.62 -31.16
N CYS A 514 -39.42 73.48 -30.59
CA CYS A 514 -40.82 73.12 -30.39
C CYS A 514 -41.37 73.79 -29.13
N LYS A 515 -42.60 74.31 -29.21
CA LYS A 515 -43.37 74.84 -28.08
C LYS A 515 -44.57 73.92 -27.81
N GLY A 516 -44.45 73.08 -26.79
CA GLY A 516 -45.45 72.11 -26.38
C GLY A 516 -46.78 72.79 -26.06
N GLY A 517 -47.87 72.28 -26.64
CA GLY A 517 -49.22 72.81 -26.48
C GLY A 517 -49.78 73.63 -27.65
N THR A 518 -48.97 74.00 -28.67
CA THR A 518 -49.43 74.75 -29.86
C THR A 518 -49.17 74.06 -31.20
N THR A 519 -48.73 72.81 -31.22
CA THR A 519 -48.38 72.02 -32.42
C THR A 519 -47.33 72.64 -33.36
N SER A 520 -46.61 73.67 -32.92
CA SER A 520 -45.86 74.56 -33.81
C SER A 520 -44.39 74.66 -33.44
N TRP A 521 -43.54 74.42 -34.43
CA TRP A 521 -42.12 74.73 -34.38
C TRP A 521 -41.89 76.21 -34.69
N VAL A 522 -41.09 76.89 -33.87
CA VAL A 522 -40.76 78.32 -34.04
C VAL A 522 -39.25 78.55 -34.11
N PHE A 523 -38.81 79.62 -34.77
CA PHE A 523 -37.37 79.95 -34.76
C PHE A 523 -36.91 80.35 -33.35
N THR A 524 -35.73 79.88 -32.98
CA THR A 524 -35.17 80.18 -31.66
C THR A 524 -34.80 81.66 -31.49
N SER A 525 -34.60 82.39 -32.59
CA SER A 525 -34.17 83.79 -32.56
C SER A 525 -35.29 84.79 -32.31
N ASP A 526 -36.52 84.49 -32.75
CA ASP A 526 -37.67 85.41 -32.62
C ASP A 526 -38.85 84.82 -31.83
N GLY A 527 -38.90 83.49 -31.64
CA GLY A 527 -39.94 82.79 -30.90
C GLY A 527 -41.36 82.94 -31.47
N ALA A 528 -41.52 83.52 -32.65
CA ALA A 528 -42.81 83.92 -33.21
C ALA A 528 -43.06 83.37 -34.60
N THR A 529 -42.01 83.21 -35.41
CA THR A 529 -42.17 82.74 -36.80
C THR A 529 -42.09 81.22 -36.87
N GLY A 530 -42.94 80.63 -37.72
CA GLY A 530 -43.00 79.19 -37.93
C GLY A 530 -41.78 78.64 -38.67
N CYS A 531 -41.35 77.45 -38.30
CA CYS A 531 -40.24 76.78 -38.97
C CYS A 531 -40.66 76.10 -40.29
N SER A 532 -39.87 76.37 -41.34
CA SER A 532 -39.90 75.64 -42.61
C SER A 532 -38.74 74.65 -42.64
N TRP A 533 -39.02 73.41 -43.01
CA TRP A 533 -38.07 72.29 -42.96
C TRP A 533 -37.31 72.12 -44.27
#